data_AF-A0A4P9YCV2-F1
#
_entry.id   AF-A0A4P9YCV2-F1
#
_cell.length_a   1.000
_cell.length_b   1.000
_cell.length_c   1.000
_cell.angle_alpha   90.00
_cell.angle_beta   90.00
_cell.angle_gamma   90.00
#
_symmetry.space_group_name_H-M   'P 1'
#
loop_
_entity.id
_entity.type
_entity.pdbx_description
1 polymer ?
#
loop_
_entity_poly.entity_id
_entity_poly.type
_entity_poly.pdbx_seq_one_letter_code
_entity_poly.pdbx_strand_id
1 'polypeptide(L)'
;MITEEEFGRWIETQGFKEKISKFVQDNQFKFEDFYSFTKEEWVAELETVGRVIYNKLHPAMAATIDTSGLDSYWNALRVLEIGAPNTVVNLPDNVHILGNVVIGKSWFVRPCYTLLLAKCLEIIADPTTPHLVILGNPGI
;
A
#
# COMPACT_ATOMS: atom_id res chain seq x y z
N MET A 1 -7.28 3.80 -22.98
CA MET A 1 -6.01 4.53 -23.21
C MET A 1 -6.30 5.98 -22.90
N ILE A 2 -5.51 6.64 -22.05
CA ILE A 2 -5.71 8.07 -21.69
C ILE A 2 -5.24 8.95 -22.85
N THR A 3 -5.95 10.05 -23.14
CA THR A 3 -5.53 10.99 -24.21
C THR A 3 -4.36 11.86 -23.74
N GLU A 4 -3.63 12.47 -24.69
CA GLU A 4 -2.53 13.40 -24.38
C GLU A 4 -3.01 14.59 -23.54
N GLU A 5 -4.16 15.16 -23.87
CA GLU A 5 -4.76 16.28 -23.14
C GLU A 5 -5.17 15.89 -21.71
N GLU A 6 -5.74 14.70 -21.53
CA GLU A 6 -6.07 14.15 -20.22
C GLU A 6 -4.82 13.87 -19.38
N PHE A 7 -3.79 13.30 -20.00
CA PHE A 7 -2.52 13.03 -19.36
C PHE A 7 -1.80 14.33 -18.96
N GLY A 8 -1.77 15.32 -19.86
CA GLY A 8 -1.20 16.64 -19.59
C GLY A 8 -1.88 17.33 -18.42
N ARG A 9 -3.22 17.39 -18.41
CA ARG A 9 -3.99 17.92 -17.26
C ARG A 9 -3.70 17.18 -15.96
N TRP A 10 -3.54 15.85 -16.02
CA TRP A 10 -3.19 15.07 -14.84
C TRP A 10 -1.77 15.39 -14.37
N ILE A 11 -0.77 15.44 -15.25
CA ILE A 11 0.61 15.77 -14.90
C ILE A 11 0.72 17.14 -14.22
N GLU A 12 -0.06 18.14 -14.62
CA GLU A 12 -0.10 19.46 -13.97
C GLU A 12 -0.48 19.40 -12.48
N THR A 13 -1.20 18.35 -12.06
CA THR A 13 -1.57 18.14 -10.65
C THR A 13 -0.52 17.39 -9.83
N GLN A 14 0.52 16.87 -10.48
CA GLN A 14 1.51 16.02 -9.83
C GLN A 14 2.75 16.80 -9.41
N GLY A 15 3.28 16.51 -8.22
CA GLY A 15 4.51 17.14 -7.72
C GLY A 15 5.79 16.76 -8.48
N PHE A 16 5.70 15.90 -9.50
CA PHE A 16 6.82 15.42 -10.30
C PHE A 16 6.79 15.88 -11.77
N LYS A 17 5.95 16.87 -12.11
CA LYS A 17 5.84 17.44 -13.47
C LYS A 17 7.20 17.79 -14.08
N GLU A 18 8.07 18.46 -13.34
CA GLU A 18 9.38 18.90 -13.86
C GLU A 18 10.27 17.71 -14.25
N LYS A 19 10.22 16.62 -13.46
CA LYS A 19 10.99 15.39 -13.73
C LYS A 19 10.56 14.75 -15.05
N ILE A 20 9.24 14.65 -15.31
CA ILE A 20 8.76 14.09 -16.58
C ILE A 20 9.00 15.04 -17.75
N SER A 21 8.81 16.36 -17.57
CA SER A 21 9.08 17.34 -18.62
C SER A 21 10.54 17.30 -19.07
N LYS A 22 11.48 17.20 -18.13
CA LYS A 22 12.90 17.05 -18.43
C LYS A 22 13.20 15.76 -19.18
N PHE A 23 12.68 14.62 -18.70
CA PHE A 23 12.85 13.33 -19.36
C PHE A 23 12.38 13.33 -20.82
N VAL A 24 11.21 13.94 -21.08
CA VAL A 24 10.64 14.07 -22.43
C VAL A 24 11.51 14.97 -23.30
N GLN A 25 12.01 16.09 -22.76
CA GLN A 25 12.89 17.01 -23.49
C GLN A 25 14.24 16.38 -23.82
N ASP A 26 14.89 15.74 -22.86
CA ASP A 26 16.24 15.16 -23.01
C ASP A 26 16.26 14.05 -24.07
N ASN A 27 15.15 13.31 -24.21
CA ASN A 27 15.04 12.18 -25.13
C ASN A 27 14.20 12.48 -26.38
N GLN A 28 13.64 13.69 -26.49
CA GLN A 28 12.77 14.12 -27.60
C GLN A 28 11.56 13.19 -27.85
N PHE A 29 11.01 12.62 -26.78
CA PHE A 29 9.86 11.72 -26.88
C PHE A 29 8.56 12.48 -27.19
N LYS A 30 7.67 11.80 -27.91
CA LYS A 30 6.27 12.21 -28.09
C LYS A 30 5.37 11.39 -27.16
N PHE A 31 4.15 11.87 -26.95
CA PHE A 31 3.20 11.19 -26.06
C PHE A 31 2.89 9.75 -26.52
N GLU A 32 2.87 9.49 -27.82
CA GLU A 32 2.64 8.14 -28.36
C GLU A 32 3.75 7.16 -27.97
N ASP A 33 4.98 7.65 -27.82
CA ASP A 33 6.13 6.83 -27.46
C ASP A 33 5.98 6.25 -26.04
N PHE A 34 5.21 6.90 -25.16
CA PHE A 34 5.08 6.50 -23.76
C PHE A 34 4.47 5.10 -23.58
N TYR A 35 3.66 4.67 -24.54
CA TYR A 35 3.03 3.35 -24.53
C TYR A 35 3.95 2.22 -25.01
N SER A 36 5.11 2.56 -25.57
CA SER A 36 6.12 1.56 -25.97
C SER A 36 6.97 1.07 -24.79
N PHE A 37 6.98 1.81 -23.68
CA PHE A 37 7.76 1.51 -22.49
C PHE A 37 7.05 0.49 -21.61
N THR A 38 7.79 -0.55 -21.23
CA THR A 38 7.42 -1.49 -20.17
C THR A 38 7.44 -0.82 -18.80
N LYS A 39 6.82 -1.47 -17.80
CA LYS A 39 6.82 -0.98 -16.42
C LYS A 39 8.24 -0.86 -15.87
N GLU A 40 9.08 -1.83 -16.18
CA GLU A 40 10.46 -1.91 -15.72
C GLU A 40 11.32 -0.80 -16.33
N GLU A 41 11.12 -0.48 -17.61
CA GLU A 41 11.80 0.66 -18.27
C GLU A 41 11.37 1.99 -17.66
N TRP A 42 10.06 2.21 -17.44
CA TRP A 42 9.60 3.40 -16.72
C TRP A 42 10.23 3.54 -15.33
N VAL A 43 10.31 2.43 -14.58
CA VAL A 43 10.92 2.41 -13.24
C VAL A 43 12.44 2.61 -13.29
N ALA A 44 13.13 2.10 -14.32
CA ALA A 44 14.57 2.32 -14.47
C ALA A 44 14.89 3.80 -14.70
N GLU A 45 14.10 4.48 -15.53
CA GLU A 45 14.33 5.88 -15.89
C GLU A 45 13.86 6.86 -14.80
N LEU A 46 12.71 6.59 -14.19
CA LEU A 46 12.03 7.54 -13.31
C LEU A 46 11.76 7.03 -11.90
N GLU A 47 12.23 5.84 -11.54
CA GLU A 47 12.06 5.20 -10.23
C GLU A 47 10.57 5.03 -9.86
N THR A 48 10.19 5.43 -8.65
CA THR A 48 8.81 5.36 -8.16
C THR A 48 7.85 6.20 -8.99
N VAL A 49 8.30 7.32 -9.56
CA VAL A 49 7.52 8.17 -10.46
C VAL A 49 7.17 7.42 -11.75
N GLY A 50 8.12 6.65 -12.29
CA GLY A 50 7.90 5.81 -13.47
C GLY A 50 6.78 4.81 -13.28
N ARG A 51 6.71 4.16 -12.11
CA ARG A 51 5.60 3.26 -11.77
C ARG A 51 4.25 3.97 -11.78
N VAL A 52 4.18 5.19 -11.25
CA VAL A 52 2.93 5.98 -11.21
C VAL A 52 2.49 6.35 -12.63
N ILE A 53 3.41 6.76 -13.49
CA ILE A 53 3.15 7.08 -14.89
C ILE A 53 2.66 5.83 -15.64
N TYR A 54 3.37 4.71 -15.52
CA TYR A 54 2.99 3.45 -16.17
C TYR A 54 1.56 3.03 -15.79
N ASN A 55 1.23 3.08 -14.49
CA ASN A 55 -0.11 2.74 -14.00
C ASN A 55 -1.19 3.68 -14.54
N LYS A 56 -0.87 4.98 -14.70
CA LYS A 56 -1.80 5.96 -15.27
C LYS A 56 -2.07 5.70 -16.75
N LEU A 57 -1.04 5.31 -17.51
CA LEU A 57 -1.15 4.97 -18.93
C LEU A 57 -1.86 3.62 -19.14
N HIS A 58 -1.68 2.67 -18.21
CA HIS A 58 -2.19 1.30 -18.28
C HIS A 58 -3.16 0.96 -17.13
N PRO A 59 -4.35 1.60 -17.06
CA PRO A 59 -5.27 1.44 -15.93
C PRO A 59 -5.80 0.00 -15.78
N ALA A 60 -5.90 -0.77 -16.86
CA ALA A 60 -6.30 -2.18 -16.81
C ALA A 60 -5.24 -3.08 -16.15
N MET A 61 -3.96 -2.73 -16.23
CA MET A 61 -2.87 -3.46 -15.54
C MET A 61 -2.62 -2.94 -14.12
N ALA A 62 -2.98 -1.68 -13.85
CA ALA A 62 -3.02 -1.16 -12.48
C ALA A 62 -4.07 -1.87 -11.60
N ALA A 63 -5.08 -2.51 -12.23
CA ALA A 63 -6.13 -3.27 -11.54
C ALA A 63 -5.65 -4.61 -10.95
N THR A 64 -4.44 -5.08 -11.27
CA THR A 64 -3.84 -6.26 -10.60
C THR A 64 -2.88 -5.81 -9.51
N ILE A 65 -3.39 -5.12 -8.49
CA ILE A 65 -2.75 -5.19 -7.18
C ILE A 65 -3.12 -6.58 -6.66
N ASP A 66 -2.15 -7.48 -6.56
CA ASP A 66 -2.36 -8.75 -5.86
C ASP A 66 -2.57 -8.44 -4.37
N THR A 67 -3.83 -8.32 -3.97
CA THR A 67 -4.23 -8.11 -2.58
C THR A 67 -4.37 -9.42 -1.82
N SER A 68 -4.15 -10.58 -2.46
CA SER A 68 -4.43 -11.88 -1.85
C SER A 68 -3.71 -12.09 -0.52
N GLY A 69 -2.47 -11.60 -0.41
CA GLY A 69 -1.71 -11.62 0.84
C GLY A 69 -2.30 -10.72 1.93
N LEU A 70 -2.81 -9.55 1.56
CA LEU A 70 -3.46 -8.61 2.48
C LEU A 70 -4.83 -9.16 2.93
N ASP A 71 -5.60 -9.74 2.01
CA ASP A 71 -6.88 -10.37 2.31
C ASP A 71 -6.69 -11.59 3.24
N SER A 72 -5.66 -12.40 3.00
CA SER A 72 -5.30 -13.52 3.86
C SER A 72 -4.92 -13.06 5.27
N TYR A 73 -4.17 -11.97 5.38
CA TYR A 73 -3.81 -11.37 6.67
C TYR A 73 -5.03 -10.90 7.46
N TRP A 74 -5.93 -10.14 6.83
CA TRP A 74 -7.14 -9.64 7.51
C TRP A 74 -8.11 -10.76 7.89
N ASN A 75 -8.25 -11.77 7.04
CA ASN A 75 -9.08 -12.94 7.35
C ASN A 75 -8.51 -13.74 8.53
N ALA A 76 -7.19 -13.91 8.60
CA ALA A 76 -6.55 -14.54 9.76
C ALA A 76 -6.82 -13.74 11.03
N LEU A 77 -6.65 -12.41 11.01
CA LEU A 77 -6.86 -11.55 12.16
C LEU A 77 -8.29 -11.59 12.72
N ARG A 78 -9.32 -11.76 11.87
CA ARG A 78 -10.72 -11.79 12.31
C ARG A 78 -11.04 -12.93 13.29
N VAL A 79 -10.34 -14.04 13.16
CA VAL A 79 -10.60 -15.26 13.95
C VAL A 79 -9.49 -15.55 14.96
N LEU A 80 -8.44 -14.73 14.97
CA LEU A 80 -7.29 -14.92 15.84
C LEU A 80 -7.60 -14.40 17.24
N GLU A 81 -7.45 -15.26 18.25
CA GLU A 81 -7.50 -14.81 19.63
C GLU A 81 -6.23 -13.99 19.95
N ILE A 82 -6.43 -12.78 20.46
CA ILE A 82 -5.31 -11.99 20.98
C ILE A 82 -4.82 -12.68 22.25
N GLY A 83 -3.57 -13.18 22.20
CA GLY A 83 -2.93 -13.86 23.33
C GLY A 83 -2.76 -12.98 24.57
N ALA A 84 -2.33 -13.60 25.66
CA ALA A 84 -2.05 -12.90 26.92
C ALA A 84 -0.94 -11.85 26.79
N PRO A 85 -0.88 -10.84 27.67
CA PRO A 85 0.29 -9.98 27.84
C PRO A 85 1.61 -10.74 27.85
N ASN A 86 2.65 -10.18 27.22
CA ASN A 86 3.99 -10.76 27.11
C ASN A 86 4.09 -12.08 26.33
N THR A 87 3.15 -12.33 25.42
CA THR A 87 3.19 -13.50 24.55
C THR A 87 3.52 -13.12 23.11
N VAL A 88 4.05 -14.08 22.35
CA VAL A 88 4.20 -13.97 20.90
C VAL A 88 3.02 -14.68 20.26
N VAL A 89 2.36 -13.98 19.34
CA VAL A 89 1.27 -14.49 18.54
C VAL A 89 1.81 -14.75 17.13
N ASN A 90 1.58 -15.97 16.63
CA ASN A 90 2.00 -16.38 15.30
C ASN A 90 0.79 -16.41 14.37
N LEU A 91 0.95 -15.87 13.17
CA LEU A 91 -0.01 -16.03 12.09
C LEU A 91 0.00 -17.46 11.54
N PRO A 92 -1.10 -17.92 10.91
CA PRO A 92 -1.15 -19.19 10.20
C PRO A 92 -0.06 -19.31 9.12
N ASP A 93 0.23 -20.54 8.70
CA ASP A 93 1.22 -20.80 7.66
C ASP A 93 0.88 -20.05 6.36
N ASN A 94 1.92 -19.51 5.73
CA ASN A 94 1.87 -18.65 4.52
C ASN A 94 1.16 -17.31 4.69
N VAL A 95 0.70 -16.96 5.89
CA VAL A 95 0.14 -15.64 6.19
C VAL A 95 1.23 -14.74 6.78
N HIS A 96 1.39 -13.55 6.20
CA HIS A 96 2.40 -12.58 6.60
C HIS A 96 1.73 -11.28 7.01
N ILE A 97 2.40 -10.52 7.88
CA ILE A 97 1.89 -9.23 8.37
C ILE A 97 1.66 -8.30 7.17
N LEU A 98 0.42 -7.83 7.02
CA LEU A 98 -0.02 -6.99 5.89
C LEU A 98 0.23 -7.64 4.50
N GLY A 99 0.35 -8.96 4.44
CA GLY A 99 0.72 -9.69 3.21
C GLY A 99 2.18 -9.56 2.81
N ASN A 100 3.06 -9.01 3.65
CA ASN A 100 4.45 -8.73 3.32
C ASN A 100 5.41 -9.70 4.02
N VAL A 101 6.09 -10.54 3.23
CA VAL A 101 7.02 -11.57 3.72
C VAL A 101 8.19 -11.02 4.52
N VAL A 102 8.61 -9.78 4.22
CA VAL A 102 9.76 -9.12 4.86
C VAL A 102 9.44 -8.69 6.29
N ILE A 103 8.19 -8.34 6.57
CA ILE A 103 7.75 -7.96 7.93
C ILE A 103 7.69 -9.19 8.84
N GLY A 104 7.43 -10.35 8.26
CA GLY A 104 7.34 -11.62 8.97
C GLY A 104 5.91 -12.03 9.30
N LYS A 105 5.77 -13.00 10.22
CA LYS A 105 4.50 -13.69 10.50
C LYS A 105 4.13 -13.75 11.98
N SER A 106 4.74 -12.91 12.82
CA SER A 106 4.55 -12.96 14.27
C SER A 106 4.60 -11.57 14.88
N TRP A 107 3.83 -11.33 15.94
CA TRP A 107 3.93 -10.10 16.73
C TRP A 107 3.95 -10.41 18.23
N PHE A 108 4.53 -9.48 18.99
CA PHE A 108 4.59 -9.55 20.45
C PHE A 108 3.48 -8.71 21.07
N VAL A 109 2.69 -9.31 21.96
CA VAL A 109 1.62 -8.63 22.70
C VAL A 109 2.24 -7.90 23.89
N ARG A 110 2.40 -6.58 23.76
CA ARG A 110 2.91 -5.74 24.85
C ARG A 110 1.94 -5.73 26.03
N PRO A 111 2.42 -5.67 27.28
CA PRO A 111 1.56 -5.61 28.47
C PRO A 111 0.51 -4.50 28.45
N CYS A 112 0.86 -3.36 27.85
CA CYS A 112 -0.04 -2.22 27.77
C CYS A 112 -1.18 -2.41 26.77
N TYR A 113 -1.07 -3.32 25.79
CA TYR A 113 -2.06 -3.44 24.71
C TYR A 113 -3.40 -3.98 25.18
N THR A 114 -3.44 -4.90 26.14
CA THR A 114 -4.71 -5.39 26.69
C THR A 114 -5.45 -4.30 27.44
N LEU A 115 -4.75 -3.48 28.23
CA LEU A 115 -5.33 -2.34 28.94
C LEU A 115 -5.78 -1.25 27.97
N LEU A 116 -4.98 -0.98 26.94
CA LEU A 116 -5.28 0.01 25.93
C LEU A 116 -6.46 -0.42 25.07
N LEU A 117 -6.55 -1.70 24.68
CA LEU A 117 -7.68 -2.26 23.97
C LEU A 117 -8.97 -2.12 24.79
N ALA A 118 -8.94 -2.47 26.08
CA ALA A 118 -10.09 -2.29 26.97
C ALA A 118 -10.54 -0.82 27.03
N LYS A 119 -9.60 0.12 27.11
CA LYS A 119 -9.90 1.55 27.07
C LYS A 119 -10.42 2.04 25.73
N CYS A 120 -9.88 1.54 24.61
CA CYS A 120 -10.41 1.86 23.30
C CYS A 120 -11.84 1.36 23.15
N LEU A 121 -12.15 0.13 23.60
CA LEU A 121 -13.50 -0.42 23.58
C LEU A 121 -14.46 0.34 24.51
N GLU A 122 -14.00 0.86 25.65
CA GLU A 122 -14.79 1.74 26.52
C GLU A 122 -15.14 3.08 25.85
N ILE A 123 -14.19 3.67 25.11
CA ILE A 123 -14.37 4.93 24.39
C ILE A 123 -15.25 4.76 23.14
N ILE A 124 -15.15 3.60 22.49
CA ILE A 124 -15.96 3.22 21.34
C ILE A 124 -17.36 2.88 21.85
N ALA A 125 -18.21 3.90 21.94
CA ALA A 125 -19.54 3.80 22.54
C ALA A 125 -20.59 3.07 21.67
N ASP A 126 -20.29 2.77 20.40
CA ASP A 126 -21.23 2.13 19.47
C ASP A 126 -20.82 0.68 19.17
N PRO A 127 -21.56 -0.33 19.67
CA PRO A 127 -21.28 -1.74 19.41
C PRO A 127 -21.62 -2.18 17.97
N THR A 128 -22.28 -1.34 17.17
CA THR A 128 -22.77 -1.68 15.83
C THR A 128 -21.84 -1.26 14.71
N THR A 129 -20.89 -0.36 14.98
CA THR A 129 -19.92 0.11 13.99
C THR A 129 -18.60 -0.65 14.14
N PRO A 130 -18.03 -1.25 13.07
CA PRO A 130 -16.71 -1.84 13.14
C PRO A 130 -15.63 -0.76 13.30
N HIS A 131 -14.83 -0.84 14.36
CA HIS A 131 -13.73 0.09 14.60
C HIS A 131 -12.38 -0.59 14.38
N LEU A 132 -11.52 0.06 13.62
CA LEU A 132 -10.12 -0.33 13.47
C LEU A 132 -9.28 0.42 14.51
N VAL A 133 -8.84 -0.30 15.56
CA VAL A 133 -7.94 0.24 16.58
C VAL A 133 -6.52 -0.22 16.27
N ILE A 134 -5.73 0.65 15.66
CA ILE A 134 -4.30 0.39 15.42
C ILE A 134 -3.51 0.92 16.60
N LEU A 135 -3.07 0.01 17.48
CA LEU A 135 -2.16 0.34 18.57
C LEU A 135 -0.73 0.31 18.01
N GLY A 136 -0.32 1.45 17.45
CA GLY A 136 1.04 1.65 16.95
C GLY A 136 2.06 1.80 18.07
N ASN A 137 3.29 1.39 17.80
CA ASN A 137 4.45 1.75 18.60
C ASN A 137 4.88 3.17 18.18
N PRO A 138 5.00 4.17 19.08
CA PRO A 138 5.45 5.52 18.71
C PRO A 138 6.95 5.61 18.35
N GLY A 139 7.61 4.48 18.09
CA GLY A 139 9.05 4.36 17.82
C GLY A 139 9.36 3.67 16.49
N ILE A 140 8.51 3.84 15.49
CA ILE A 140 8.85 3.74 14.07
C ILE A 140 8.65 5.13 13.47
#